data_AF-A0A2E2USX0-F1
#
_entry.id   AF-A0A2E2USX0-F1
#
_cell.length_a   1.000
_cell.length_b   1.000
_cell.length_c   1.000
_cell.angle_alpha   90.00
_cell.angle_beta   90.00
_cell.angle_gamma   90.00
#
_symmetry.space_group_name_H-M   'P 1'
#
loop_
_entity.id
_entity.type
_entity.pdbx_description
1 polymer ?
#
loop_
_entity_poly.entity_id
_entity_poly.type
_entity_poly.pdbx_seq_one_letter_code
_entity_poly.pdbx_strand_id
1 'polypeptide(L)'
;MTKFFFPLLISTSLFCVSCQKSDDISSEILSHDAYEMRSELKDKGYIESITNPIVKQECFFNEWDKTVLTPVSGLIEYRDVNGNWVASIDFGSGECDQWATKTWDVRTFPDYPDGEKQFSVFSFYKKEK
;
A
#
# COMPACT_ATOMS: atom_id res chain seq x y z
N MET A 1 -45.93 23.32 -59.15
CA MET A 1 -45.63 24.37 -58.14
C MET A 1 -46.85 24.36 -57.22
N THR A 2 -46.81 24.14 -55.91
CA THR A 2 -45.79 24.34 -54.89
C THR A 2 -46.18 23.47 -53.68
N LYS A 3 -45.16 23.04 -52.93
CA LYS A 3 -45.15 22.18 -51.75
C LYS A 3 -45.81 22.86 -50.52
N PHE A 4 -46.24 22.05 -49.53
CA PHE A 4 -45.88 22.09 -48.09
C PHE A 4 -47.05 21.55 -47.23
N PHE A 5 -46.96 20.34 -46.68
CA PHE A 5 -46.21 19.85 -45.50
C PHE A 5 -47.04 19.90 -44.19
N PHE A 6 -47.36 18.69 -43.74
CA PHE A 6 -47.88 18.29 -42.43
C PHE A 6 -46.87 18.58 -41.32
N PRO A 7 -47.29 18.91 -40.08
CA PRO A 7 -46.46 18.63 -38.92
C PRO A 7 -47.11 17.54 -38.04
N LEU A 8 -46.45 16.39 -38.04
CA LEU A 8 -46.58 15.28 -37.10
C LEU A 8 -45.91 15.71 -35.78
N LEU A 9 -46.69 15.84 -34.69
CA LEU A 9 -46.18 16.07 -33.33
C LEU A 9 -45.54 14.77 -32.80
N ILE A 10 -44.23 14.65 -32.97
CA ILE A 10 -43.42 13.60 -32.34
C ILE A 10 -43.05 14.08 -30.94
N SER A 11 -43.71 13.50 -29.94
CA SER A 11 -43.35 13.61 -28.53
C SER A 11 -42.05 12.85 -28.28
N THR A 12 -40.92 13.54 -28.31
CA THR A 12 -39.61 13.01 -27.93
C THR A 12 -39.53 12.93 -26.40
N SER A 13 -39.82 11.76 -25.85
CA SER A 13 -39.50 11.42 -24.46
C SER A 13 -37.98 11.32 -24.31
N LEU A 14 -37.36 12.37 -23.74
CA LEU A 14 -35.99 12.35 -23.24
C LEU A 14 -35.88 11.33 -22.09
N PHE A 15 -35.35 10.15 -22.39
CA PHE A 15 -34.81 9.29 -21.35
C PHE A 15 -33.45 9.85 -20.92
N CYS A 16 -33.44 10.65 -19.84
CA CYS A 16 -32.22 10.95 -19.12
C CYS A 16 -31.75 9.67 -18.44
N VAL A 17 -30.84 8.94 -19.07
CA VAL A 17 -30.05 7.89 -18.40
C VAL A 17 -29.20 8.60 -17.36
N SER A 18 -29.66 8.57 -16.09
CA SER A 18 -28.87 9.01 -14.95
C SER A 18 -27.75 7.99 -14.75
N CYS A 19 -26.55 8.33 -15.23
CA CYS A 19 -25.35 7.61 -14.91
C CYS A 19 -25.03 7.89 -13.44
N GLN A 20 -25.33 6.94 -12.54
CA GLN A 20 -24.80 6.98 -11.18
C GLN A 20 -23.29 6.79 -11.29
N LYS A 21 -22.55 7.90 -11.26
CA LYS A 21 -21.11 7.86 -11.03
C LYS A 21 -20.93 7.31 -9.62
N SER A 22 -20.47 6.07 -9.51
CA SER A 22 -20.01 5.53 -8.24
C SER A 22 -18.95 6.48 -7.68
N ASP A 23 -19.10 6.86 -6.41
CA ASP A 23 -18.10 7.64 -5.70
C ASP A 23 -16.85 6.76 -5.50
N ASP A 24 -16.06 6.64 -6.55
CA ASP A 24 -14.71 6.11 -6.49
C ASP A 24 -13.89 7.12 -5.69
N ILE A 25 -13.87 6.93 -4.37
CA ILE A 25 -12.79 7.44 -3.52
C ILE A 25 -11.55 6.70 -3.99
N SER A 26 -10.97 7.18 -5.10
CA SER A 26 -9.76 6.62 -5.68
C SER A 26 -8.58 7.00 -4.80
N SER A 27 -8.50 6.37 -3.62
CA SER A 27 -7.30 6.36 -2.82
C SER A 27 -6.21 5.69 -3.66
N GLU A 28 -5.12 6.41 -3.89
CA GLU A 28 -3.94 5.83 -4.49
C GLU A 28 -3.22 5.04 -3.40
N ILE A 29 -3.05 3.74 -3.64
CA ILE A 29 -2.38 2.82 -2.71
C ILE A 29 -0.94 2.68 -3.20
N LEU A 30 0.00 3.16 -2.38
CA LEU A 30 1.42 3.02 -2.65
C LEU A 30 1.98 1.86 -1.84
N SER A 31 2.46 0.83 -2.52
CA SER A 31 3.19 -0.29 -1.92
C SER A 31 4.66 0.03 -1.79
N HIS A 32 5.18 -0.06 -0.57
CA HIS A 32 6.57 0.25 -0.27
C HIS A 32 7.28 -0.86 0.52
N ASP A 33 8.58 -0.98 0.27
CA ASP A 33 9.44 -2.01 0.86
C ASP A 33 9.94 -1.58 2.24
N ALA A 34 9.00 -1.17 3.10
CA ALA A 34 9.25 -0.59 4.43
C ALA A 34 10.19 0.64 4.40
N TYR A 35 10.12 1.47 3.34
CA TYR A 35 11.06 2.56 3.09
C TYR A 35 11.32 3.46 4.31
N GLU A 36 10.26 3.88 5.01
CA GLU A 36 10.37 4.73 6.20
C GLU A 36 11.17 4.03 7.31
N MET A 37 10.75 2.82 7.69
CA MET A 37 11.41 2.03 8.74
C MET A 37 12.88 1.71 8.42
N ARG A 38 13.19 1.43 7.14
CA ARG A 38 14.55 1.19 6.66
C ARG A 38 15.39 2.47 6.76
N SER A 39 14.83 3.62 6.39
CA SER A 39 15.52 4.91 6.43
C SER A 39 15.85 5.31 7.87
N GLU A 40 14.92 5.15 8.81
CA GLU A 40 15.17 5.44 10.24
C GLU A 40 16.38 4.70 10.80
N LEU A 41 16.56 3.42 10.48
CA LEU A 41 17.66 2.61 10.97
C LEU A 41 18.99 2.98 10.29
N LYS A 42 18.95 3.27 8.99
CA LYS A 42 20.12 3.73 8.24
C LYS A 42 20.59 5.11 8.67
N ASP A 43 19.66 6.03 8.96
CA ASP A 43 19.97 7.38 9.43
C ASP A 43 20.59 7.38 10.83
N LYS A 44 20.29 6.35 11.64
CA LYS A 44 20.96 6.09 12.92
C LYS A 44 22.34 5.41 12.78
N GLY A 45 22.77 5.11 11.55
CA GLY A 45 24.08 4.53 11.25
C GLY A 45 24.14 3.01 11.36
N TYR A 46 23.00 2.31 11.46
CA TYR A 46 23.00 0.85 11.44
C TYR A 46 23.23 0.31 10.03
N ILE A 47 23.96 -0.80 9.96
CA ILE A 47 24.34 -1.45 8.71
C ILE A 47 23.22 -2.41 8.32
N GLU A 48 22.60 -2.13 7.16
CA GLU A 48 21.57 -2.98 6.57
C GLU A 48 22.18 -4.23 5.92
N SER A 49 21.57 -5.38 6.18
CA SER A 49 21.88 -6.65 5.54
C SER A 49 20.60 -7.32 5.07
N ILE A 50 20.49 -7.60 3.77
CA ILE A 50 19.36 -8.34 3.21
C ILE A 50 19.67 -9.83 3.38
N THR A 51 19.12 -10.44 4.43
CA THR A 51 19.29 -11.85 4.73
C THR A 51 18.48 -12.71 3.76
N ASN A 52 17.20 -12.34 3.56
CA ASN A 52 16.34 -12.94 2.54
C ASN A 52 15.80 -11.82 1.62
N PRO A 53 15.91 -11.94 0.28
CA PRO A 53 15.37 -10.94 -0.64
C PRO A 53 13.88 -10.70 -0.43
N ILE A 54 13.44 -9.48 -0.66
CA ILE A 54 12.01 -9.15 -0.65
C ILE A 54 11.35 -9.79 -1.87
N VAL A 55 10.36 -10.63 -1.63
CA VAL A 55 9.51 -11.22 -2.66
C VAL A 55 8.19 -10.47 -2.71
N LYS A 56 7.77 -10.11 -3.93
CA LYS A 56 6.49 -9.44 -4.16
C LYS A 56 5.58 -10.28 -5.04
N GLN A 57 4.27 -10.17 -4.80
CA GLN A 57 3.25 -10.78 -5.66
C GLN A 57 2.02 -9.88 -5.76
N GLU A 58 1.21 -10.10 -6.80
CA GLU A 58 -0.06 -9.40 -6.98
C GLU A 58 -1.10 -9.96 -6.01
N CYS A 59 -1.54 -9.13 -5.06
CA CYS A 59 -2.50 -9.49 -4.02
C CYS A 59 -3.78 -8.69 -4.19
N PHE A 60 -4.92 -9.38 -4.20
CA PHE A 60 -6.24 -8.75 -4.23
C PHE A 60 -6.75 -8.49 -2.81
N PHE A 61 -7.06 -7.23 -2.50
CA PHE A 61 -7.57 -6.80 -1.20
C PHE A 61 -9.04 -6.42 -1.32
N ASN A 62 -9.91 -7.25 -0.72
CA ASN A 62 -11.37 -7.04 -0.72
C ASN A 62 -11.80 -5.68 -0.14
N GLU A 63 -11.05 -5.16 0.84
CA GLU A 63 -11.36 -3.89 1.50
C GLU A 63 -11.33 -2.70 0.52
N TRP A 64 -10.45 -2.77 -0.48
CA TRP A 64 -10.25 -1.69 -1.45
C TRP A 64 -10.66 -2.07 -2.86
N ASP A 65 -11.11 -3.31 -3.07
CA ASP A 65 -11.44 -3.90 -4.37
C ASP A 65 -10.32 -3.70 -5.41
N LYS A 66 -9.07 -3.94 -4.98
CA LYS A 66 -7.87 -3.65 -5.78
C LYS A 66 -6.84 -4.76 -5.68
N THR A 67 -6.16 -5.00 -6.81
CA THR A 67 -4.94 -5.80 -6.86
C THR A 67 -3.71 -4.89 -6.72
N VAL A 68 -2.85 -5.19 -5.76
CA VAL A 68 -1.65 -4.40 -5.47
C VAL A 68 -0.42 -5.33 -5.43
N LEU A 69 0.67 -4.92 -6.07
CA LEU A 69 1.95 -5.62 -5.97
C LEU A 69 2.51 -5.45 -4.54
N THR A 70 2.55 -6.54 -3.79
CA THR A 70 2.71 -6.51 -2.33
C THR A 70 3.95 -7.29 -1.91
N PRO A 71 4.84 -6.73 -1.06
CA PRO A 71 5.87 -7.48 -0.35
C PRO A 71 5.22 -8.51 0.57
N VAL A 72 5.47 -9.79 0.33
CA VAL A 72 4.83 -10.88 1.09
C VAL A 72 5.83 -11.74 1.87
N SER A 73 7.11 -11.62 1.56
CA SER A 73 8.18 -12.26 2.33
C SER A 73 9.52 -11.57 2.09
N GLY A 74 10.48 -11.85 2.96
CA GLY A 74 11.80 -11.24 2.96
C GLY A 74 12.23 -10.89 4.39
N LEU A 75 13.53 -10.84 4.61
CA LEU A 75 14.10 -10.53 5.92
C LEU A 75 15.29 -9.61 5.74
N ILE A 76 15.20 -8.45 6.37
CA ILE A 76 16.29 -7.48 6.46
C ILE A 76 16.73 -7.41 7.91
N GLU A 77 18.02 -7.56 8.17
CA GLU A 77 18.63 -7.35 9.47
C GLU A 77 19.45 -6.07 9.50
N TYR A 78 19.54 -5.49 10.69
CA TYR A 78 20.34 -4.31 10.99
C TYR A 78 21.31 -4.60 12.10
N ARG A 79 22.56 -4.21 11.89
CA ARG A 79 23.65 -4.41 12.84
C ARG A 79 24.32 -3.09 13.22
N ASP A 80 24.85 -3.03 14.43
CA ASP A 80 25.72 -1.93 14.83
C ASP A 80 27.10 -2.02 14.15
N VAL A 81 27.95 -1.01 14.38
CA VAL A 81 29.32 -0.96 13.84
C VAL A 81 30.22 -2.09 14.34
N ASN A 82 29.84 -2.78 15.41
CA ASN A 82 30.56 -3.92 15.97
C ASN A 82 30.00 -5.26 15.46
N GLY A 83 28.97 -5.24 14.61
CA GLY A 83 28.33 -6.42 14.05
C GLY A 83 27.24 -7.05 14.92
N ASN A 84 26.89 -6.43 16.06
CA ASN A 84 25.80 -6.90 16.91
C ASN A 84 24.45 -6.65 16.23
N TRP A 85 23.54 -7.61 16.32
CA TRP A 85 22.18 -7.43 15.83
C TRP A 85 21.44 -6.38 16.66
N VAL A 86 20.66 -5.54 15.97
CA VAL A 86 19.93 -4.42 16.57
C VAL A 86 18.44 -4.48 16.24
N ALA A 87 18.11 -4.78 14.98
CA ALA A 87 16.72 -4.86 14.53
C ALA A 87 16.58 -5.74 13.29
N SER A 88 15.35 -6.16 13.01
CA SER A 88 14.96 -6.80 11.77
C SER A 88 13.64 -6.24 11.24
N ILE A 89 13.43 -6.38 9.94
CA ILE A 89 12.14 -6.18 9.27
C ILE A 89 11.82 -7.48 8.52
N ASP A 90 10.75 -8.14 8.93
CA ASP A 90 10.21 -9.35 8.35
C ASP A 90 8.92 -9.02 7.58
N PHE A 91 8.89 -9.38 6.29
CA PHE A 91 7.77 -9.13 5.39
C PHE A 91 6.75 -10.27 5.36
N GLY A 92 6.92 -11.32 6.18
CA GLY A 92 5.99 -12.42 6.30
C GLY A 92 6.42 -13.68 5.56
N SER A 93 5.47 -14.62 5.44
CA SER A 93 5.71 -15.99 4.95
C SER A 93 5.27 -16.25 3.50
N GLY A 94 4.83 -15.22 2.78
CA GLY A 94 4.31 -15.33 1.41
C GLY A 94 2.79 -15.15 1.30
N GLU A 95 2.11 -14.93 2.42
CA GLU A 95 0.67 -14.68 2.43
C GLU A 95 0.35 -13.28 1.87
N CYS A 96 -0.80 -13.16 1.19
CA CYS A 96 -1.30 -11.86 0.73
C CYS A 96 -1.93 -11.08 1.88
N ASP A 97 -1.08 -10.41 2.65
CA ASP A 97 -1.51 -9.43 3.64
C ASP A 97 -0.76 -8.11 3.47
N GLN A 98 -1.13 -7.12 4.27
CA GLN A 98 -0.56 -5.78 4.20
C GLN A 98 0.53 -5.53 5.25
N TRP A 99 1.01 -6.56 5.94
CA TRP A 99 1.71 -6.40 7.22
C TRP A 99 3.16 -6.84 7.13
N ALA A 100 4.04 -6.00 7.66
CA ALA A 100 5.41 -6.37 8.00
C ALA A 100 5.62 -6.19 9.51
N THR A 101 6.57 -6.93 10.05
CA THR A 101 6.93 -6.88 11.47
C THR A 101 8.36 -6.36 11.60
N LYS A 102 8.53 -5.28 12.38
CA LYS A 102 9.84 -4.82 12.83
C LYS A 102 10.08 -5.38 14.23
N THR A 103 11.23 -6.01 14.46
CA THR A 103 11.65 -6.49 15.79
C THR A 103 12.99 -5.83 16.15
N TRP A 104 13.26 -5.58 17.43
CA TRP A 104 14.49 -4.93 17.87
C TRP A 104 14.98 -5.35 19.26
N ASP A 105 16.27 -5.13 19.52
CA ASP A 105 16.84 -5.30 20.85
C ASP A 105 16.40 -4.15 21.76
N VAL A 106 15.58 -4.46 22.76
CA VAL A 106 15.08 -3.50 23.76
C VAL A 106 16.20 -2.87 24.59
N ARG A 107 17.39 -3.48 24.65
CA ARG A 107 18.56 -2.87 25.31
C ARG A 107 19.13 -1.73 24.46
N THR A 108 19.00 -1.82 23.15
CA THR A 108 19.41 -0.76 22.21
C THR A 108 18.34 0.33 22.12
N PHE A 109 17.05 -0.04 22.23
CA PHE A 109 15.92 0.90 22.19
C PHE A 109 15.05 0.79 23.45
N PRO A 110 15.54 1.28 24.61
CA PRO A 110 14.84 1.11 25.90
C PRO A 110 13.51 1.85 25.97
N ASP A 111 13.33 2.91 25.17
CA ASP A 111 12.07 3.66 25.09
C ASP A 111 10.94 2.88 24.40
N TYR A 112 11.27 1.74 23.76
CA TYR A 112 10.33 0.88 23.04
C TYR A 112 10.41 -0.55 23.59
N PRO A 113 9.87 -0.81 24.79
CA PRO A 113 10.08 -2.06 25.51
C PRO A 113 9.34 -3.26 24.92
N ASP A 114 8.40 -3.05 23.99
CA ASP A 114 7.64 -4.12 23.35
C ASP A 114 8.54 -5.03 22.49
N GLY A 115 9.66 -4.49 21.97
CA GLY A 115 10.61 -5.24 21.15
C GLY A 115 10.11 -5.57 19.74
N GLU A 116 8.86 -5.28 19.42
CA GLU A 116 8.28 -5.49 18.11
C GLU A 116 7.16 -4.49 17.76
N LYS A 117 6.93 -4.29 16.46
CA LYS A 117 5.81 -3.51 15.93
C LYS A 117 5.43 -4.04 14.56
N GLN A 118 4.15 -4.34 14.38
CA GLN A 118 3.56 -4.57 13.07
C GLN A 118 3.19 -3.23 12.41
N PHE A 119 3.42 -3.11 11.12
CA PHE A 119 3.11 -1.90 10.34
C PHE A 119 2.66 -2.25 8.92
N SER A 120 1.87 -1.38 8.31
CA SER A 120 1.39 -1.60 6.94
C SER A 120 2.52 -1.34 5.94
N VAL A 121 2.61 -2.17 4.91
CA VAL A 121 3.48 -1.95 3.73
C VAL A 121 2.84 -1.02 2.70
N PHE A 122 1.67 -0.47 3.01
CA PHE A 122 0.95 0.47 2.15
C PHE A 122 0.82 1.87 2.77
N SER A 123 0.87 2.87 1.89
CA SER A 123 0.42 4.23 2.18
C SER A 123 -0.83 4.57 1.36
N PHE A 124 -1.77 5.29 1.97
CA PHE A 124 -3.03 5.67 1.33
C PHE A 124 -3.07 7.18 1.10
N TYR A 125 -3.13 7.60 -0.16
CA TYR A 125 -3.29 9.01 -0.52
C TYR A 125 -4.71 9.28 -1.00
N LYS A 126 -5.35 10.29 -0.41
CA LYS A 126 -6.60 10.80 -0.95
C LYS A 126 -6.27 11.70 -2.14
N LYS A 127 -6.78 11.40 -3.33
CA LYS A 127 -6.73 12.35 -4.43
C LYS A 127 -7.59 13.56 -4.07
N GLU A 128 -6.98 14.73 -3.94
CA GLU A 128 -7.71 15.99 -3.92
C GLU A 128 -8.33 16.18 -5.32
N LYS A 129 -9.64 16.43 -5.35
CA LYS A 129 -10.42 16.65 -6.59
C LYS A 129 -10.17 18.02 -7.16
#